data_AF-A0A2G9PJR8-F1
#
_entry.id   AF-A0A2G9PJR8-F1
#
_cell.length_a   1.000
_cell.length_b   1.000
_cell.length_c   1.000
_cell.angle_alpha   90.00
_cell.angle_beta   90.00
_cell.angle_gamma   90.00
#
_symmetry.space_group_name_H-M   'P 1'
#
loop_
_entity.id
_entity.type
_entity.pdbx_description
1 polymer ?
#
loop_
_entity_poly.entity_id
_entity_poly.type
_entity_poly.pdbx_seq_one_letter_code
_entity_poly.pdbx_strand_id
1 'polypeptide(L)'
;MDRQTKTAAILTISMLLMLSIPGCIQDLGTGPLLHANPFSSFSYTVGECESSGGSPESSIAIYAEGGDIIIEQRASYVCCARINLTASAEGNTINIMETNRGDVCRCICSYPISARLGNLADGDYTVNVYGIAYRDVHRPELLGSREVRIGSKQQNPYVNLILDKTAYNIGEPVRFALSKKSEATEYYYRPSPGAIKPWEVYNYDQGSWEGLKTGMLVGCIEECDSEGELIGMCVEPALPECLPLKLYSSEWNQKHWKAIPSECNGKTYTNYQEVSAEPGRYRLRLEYYTDEDCTQKQIAEAGFEIKASDDHDKTGAECEIDTDCTTAGCSGELCLPRDKAGEITTACIWYDWYGCYRDTGCICDNGKCSWDETEAFLECMERYKTG
;
A
#
# COMPACT_ATOMS: atom_id res chain seq x y z
N MET A 1 -9.51 57.88 82.66
CA MET A 1 -8.33 58.52 83.29
C MET A 1 -7.09 57.80 82.77
N ASP A 2 -6.07 58.56 82.37
CA ASP A 2 -4.74 58.19 81.80
C ASP A 2 -4.70 57.34 80.51
N ARG A 3 -4.07 57.70 79.38
CA ARG A 3 -2.91 58.54 78.97
C ARG A 3 -1.51 57.97 79.33
N GLN A 4 -0.80 57.57 78.26
CA GLN A 4 0.68 57.62 78.06
C GLN A 4 1.54 56.56 78.81
N THR A 5 2.67 56.00 78.33
CA THR A 5 3.49 56.12 77.10
C THR A 5 4.60 55.04 77.08
N LYS A 6 5.05 54.68 75.87
CA LYS A 6 6.44 54.34 75.41
C LYS A 6 7.10 53.02 75.81
N THR A 7 7.47 52.21 74.79
CA THR A 7 8.85 51.95 74.25
C THR A 7 8.68 51.04 72.99
N ALA A 8 8.83 51.50 71.74
CA ALA A 8 10.02 51.41 70.85
C ALA A 8 10.74 50.02 70.87
N ALA A 9 11.18 49.34 69.80
CA ALA A 9 11.28 49.61 68.37
C ALA A 9 11.78 48.32 67.62
N ILE A 10 11.36 48.15 66.37
CA ILE A 10 12.13 47.64 65.18
C ILE A 10 12.43 46.13 65.00
N LEU A 11 11.79 45.49 64.00
CA LEU A 11 12.34 44.81 62.80
C LEU A 11 11.26 43.87 62.19
N THR A 12 10.36 44.35 61.31
CA THR A 12 10.42 44.37 59.82
C THR A 12 10.46 43.02 59.09
N ILE A 13 9.33 42.73 58.42
CA ILE A 13 9.17 42.23 57.03
C ILE A 13 9.43 40.74 56.77
N SER A 14 8.34 39.98 56.70
CA SER A 14 8.08 39.04 55.59
C SER A 14 6.60 38.67 55.57
N MET A 15 5.81 39.54 54.95
CA MET A 15 4.38 39.36 54.70
C MET A 15 4.17 39.59 53.21
N LEU A 16 4.04 38.51 52.45
CA LEU A 16 3.42 38.57 51.12
C LEU A 16 2.61 37.28 50.91
N LEU A 17 1.30 37.50 50.72
CA LEU A 17 0.34 36.62 50.06
C LEU A 17 -0.07 35.30 50.76
N MET A 18 -0.85 35.45 51.83
CA MET A 18 -2.02 34.59 52.06
C MET A 18 -3.20 35.17 51.28
N LEU A 19 -3.47 34.63 50.09
CA LEU A 19 -4.73 34.86 49.37
C LEU A 19 -5.58 33.58 49.42
N SER A 20 -6.71 33.74 50.10
CA SER A 20 -7.97 33.00 50.03
C SER A 20 -8.21 32.17 48.76
N ILE A 21 -8.46 30.87 48.95
CA ILE A 21 -9.35 30.10 48.07
C ILE A 21 -10.32 29.30 48.97
N PRO A 22 -11.61 29.66 49.04
CA PRO A 22 -12.64 28.79 49.61
C PRO A 22 -12.98 27.68 48.61
N GLY A 23 -13.31 26.52 49.18
CA GLY A 23 -13.37 25.25 48.48
C GLY A 23 -14.44 25.12 47.38
N CYS A 24 -14.06 24.35 46.37
CA CYS A 24 -14.83 23.29 45.72
C CYS A 24 -13.82 22.50 44.89
N ILE A 25 -13.10 21.56 45.50
CA ILE A 25 -12.47 20.49 44.73
C ILE A 25 -13.60 19.50 44.46
N GLN A 26 -14.32 19.71 43.36
CA GLN A 26 -15.00 18.61 42.70
C GLN A 26 -13.90 17.70 42.17
N ASP A 27 -13.84 16.51 42.75
CA ASP A 27 -13.14 15.37 42.20
C ASP A 27 -13.73 15.09 40.81
N LEU A 28 -13.17 15.76 39.79
CA LEU A 28 -13.37 15.40 38.40
C LEU A 28 -12.63 14.07 38.24
N GLY A 29 -13.35 13.00 38.55
CA GLY A 29 -13.02 11.67 38.10
C GLY A 29 -12.96 11.66 36.57
N THR A 30 -11.83 12.12 36.02
CA THR A 30 -11.32 11.66 34.75
C THR A 30 -10.87 10.22 34.96
N GLY A 31 -11.84 9.34 35.19
CA GLY A 31 -11.64 7.95 34.82
C GLY A 31 -11.20 7.93 33.36
N PRO A 32 -10.31 7.00 32.96
CA PRO A 32 -9.88 6.92 31.57
C PRO A 32 -11.15 6.90 30.71
N LEU A 33 -11.30 7.89 29.83
CA LEU A 33 -12.38 7.93 28.86
C LEU A 33 -12.34 6.57 28.18
N LEU A 34 -13.34 5.73 28.47
CA LEU A 34 -13.57 4.51 27.71
C LEU A 34 -13.75 5.01 26.28
N HIS A 35 -12.70 4.86 25.47
CA HIS A 35 -12.71 5.27 24.08
C HIS A 35 -13.86 4.50 23.42
N ALA A 36 -14.95 5.22 23.17
CA ALA A 36 -16.11 4.65 22.52
C ALA A 36 -15.65 4.09 21.17
N ASN A 37 -16.03 2.85 20.88
CA ASN A 37 -15.71 2.23 19.60
C ASN A 37 -16.29 3.11 18.47
N PRO A 38 -15.48 3.60 17.50
CA PRO A 38 -15.93 4.53 16.47
C PRO A 38 -16.95 3.96 15.49
N PHE A 39 -17.17 2.63 15.49
CA PHE A 39 -18.18 1.96 14.69
C PHE A 39 -19.20 1.23 15.58
N SER A 40 -20.44 1.16 15.12
CA SER A 40 -21.54 0.50 15.85
C SER A 40 -21.85 -0.92 15.35
N SER A 41 -21.38 -1.25 14.15
CA SER A 41 -21.56 -2.58 13.55
C SER A 41 -20.30 -3.01 12.83
N PHE A 42 -20.08 -4.32 12.82
CA PHE A 42 -19.05 -4.98 12.04
C PHE A 42 -19.64 -6.25 11.46
N SER A 43 -19.57 -6.40 10.14
CA SER A 43 -20.03 -7.58 9.42
C SER A 43 -19.00 -7.96 8.37
N TYR A 44 -18.86 -9.25 8.08
CA TYR A 44 -17.96 -9.71 7.03
C TYR A 44 -18.50 -10.99 6.40
N THR A 45 -17.99 -11.27 5.20
CA THR A 45 -18.20 -12.51 4.46
C THR A 45 -16.85 -13.05 4.00
N VAL A 46 -16.64 -14.33 4.19
CA VAL A 46 -15.53 -15.09 3.58
C VAL A 46 -16.17 -16.02 2.56
N GLY A 47 -15.82 -15.87 1.30
CA GLY A 47 -16.31 -16.74 0.24
C GLY A 47 -15.70 -18.14 0.30
N GLU A 48 -16.13 -18.99 -0.62
CA GLU A 48 -15.60 -20.35 -0.72
C GLU A 48 -14.16 -20.36 -1.25
N CYS A 49 -13.51 -21.50 -1.09
CA CYS A 49 -12.17 -21.79 -1.60
C CYS A 49 -12.23 -21.88 -3.13
N GLU A 50 -11.79 -20.82 -3.81
CA GLU A 50 -11.69 -20.76 -5.26
C GLU A 50 -10.34 -21.34 -5.70
N SER A 51 -10.37 -22.55 -6.25
CA SER A 51 -9.18 -23.23 -6.79
C SER A 51 -8.86 -22.72 -8.20
N SER A 52 -8.31 -21.52 -8.30
CA SER A 52 -7.69 -21.01 -9.53
C SER A 52 -6.22 -21.41 -9.56
N GLY A 53 -5.77 -22.04 -10.66
CA GLY A 53 -4.40 -22.57 -10.87
C GLY A 53 -3.28 -21.53 -11.00
N GLY A 54 -3.38 -20.40 -10.32
CA GLY A 54 -2.33 -19.41 -10.16
C GLY A 54 -2.50 -18.74 -8.80
N SER A 55 -1.39 -18.47 -8.10
CA SER A 55 -1.42 -17.73 -6.83
C SER A 55 -2.00 -16.35 -7.12
N PRO A 56 -3.23 -16.04 -6.69
CA PRO A 56 -3.72 -14.68 -6.80
C PRO A 56 -2.88 -13.85 -5.83
N GLU A 57 -2.19 -12.84 -6.35
CA GLU A 57 -1.58 -11.83 -5.50
C GLU A 57 -2.65 -11.28 -4.56
N SER A 58 -2.37 -11.28 -3.25
CA SER A 58 -3.28 -10.76 -2.25
C SER A 58 -3.34 -9.25 -2.37
N SER A 59 -4.39 -8.73 -2.98
CA SER A 59 -4.68 -7.31 -3.02
C SER A 59 -5.72 -6.94 -1.97
N ILE A 60 -5.53 -5.80 -1.31
CA ILE A 60 -6.46 -5.27 -0.32
C ILE A 60 -6.93 -3.86 -0.71
N ALA A 61 -8.24 -3.68 -0.76
CA ALA A 61 -8.90 -2.41 -0.96
C ALA A 61 -9.64 -2.01 0.32
N ILE A 62 -9.41 -0.78 0.77
CA ILE A 62 -10.09 -0.19 1.92
C ILE A 62 -10.69 1.13 1.44
N TYR A 63 -11.98 1.39 1.65
CA TYR A 63 -12.61 2.64 1.21
C TYR A 63 -13.84 2.98 2.04
N ALA A 64 -14.31 4.22 1.97
CA ALA A 64 -15.55 4.63 2.61
C ALA A 64 -16.74 4.55 1.65
N GLU A 65 -17.89 4.13 2.15
CA GLU A 65 -19.17 4.09 1.43
C GLU A 65 -20.33 4.41 2.38
N GLY A 66 -20.98 5.56 2.19
CA GLY A 66 -22.26 5.86 2.87
C GLY A 66 -22.20 5.91 4.39
N GLY A 67 -21.09 6.40 4.97
CA GLY A 67 -20.89 6.41 6.43
C GLY A 67 -20.18 5.16 6.98
N ASP A 68 -19.87 4.21 6.11
CA ASP A 68 -19.26 2.94 6.46
C ASP A 68 -17.86 2.82 5.85
N ILE A 69 -17.03 1.97 6.44
CA ILE A 69 -15.75 1.56 5.84
C ILE A 69 -15.91 0.16 5.29
N ILE A 70 -15.60 -0.01 4.01
CA ILE A 70 -15.63 -1.27 3.27
C ILE A 70 -14.20 -1.74 3.04
N ILE A 71 -13.98 -3.03 3.25
CA ILE A 71 -12.72 -3.72 3.01
C ILE A 71 -13.01 -4.88 2.05
N GLU A 72 -12.27 -4.96 0.96
CA GLU A 72 -12.35 -6.04 -0.02
C GLU A 72 -10.96 -6.58 -0.31
N GLN A 73 -10.81 -7.90 -0.32
CA GLN A 73 -9.53 -8.53 -0.64
C GLN A 73 -9.70 -9.95 -1.14
N ARG A 74 -8.61 -10.51 -1.67
CA ARG A 74 -8.50 -11.94 -1.99
C ARG A 74 -7.31 -12.55 -1.25
N ALA A 75 -7.58 -13.31 -0.20
CA ALA A 75 -6.52 -13.96 0.58
C ALA A 75 -6.11 -15.29 -0.07
N SER A 76 -4.81 -15.52 -0.24
CA SER A 76 -4.25 -16.81 -0.66
C SER A 76 -3.84 -17.61 0.58
N TYR A 77 -4.53 -18.70 0.87
CA TYR A 77 -4.31 -19.46 2.11
C TYR A 77 -4.76 -20.92 1.99
N VAL A 78 -4.52 -21.75 3.01
CA VAL A 78 -4.82 -23.20 2.95
C VAL A 78 -6.33 -23.50 2.83
N CYS A 79 -6.74 -24.53 2.05
CA CYS A 79 -8.16 -24.78 1.71
C CYS A 79 -9.08 -25.18 2.88
N CYS A 80 -8.51 -25.74 3.93
CA CYS A 80 -9.22 -26.19 5.13
C CYS A 80 -9.30 -25.10 6.19
N ALA A 81 -8.83 -23.90 5.86
CA ALA A 81 -8.92 -22.76 6.74
C ALA A 81 -10.39 -22.39 6.97
N ARG A 82 -10.66 -21.92 8.18
CA ARG A 82 -11.92 -21.25 8.52
C ARG A 82 -11.54 -19.87 9.00
N ILE A 83 -11.55 -18.92 8.08
CA ILE A 83 -11.08 -17.56 8.31
C ILE A 83 -12.18 -16.79 9.05
N ASN A 84 -11.82 -16.24 10.21
CA ASN A 84 -12.67 -15.32 10.96
C ASN A 84 -12.00 -13.96 11.03
N LEU A 85 -12.80 -12.90 10.91
CA LEU A 85 -12.34 -11.54 11.11
C LEU A 85 -12.82 -10.99 12.45
N THR A 86 -11.98 -10.20 13.10
CA THR A 86 -12.36 -9.34 14.22
C THR A 86 -11.95 -7.90 13.95
N ALA A 87 -12.68 -6.96 14.53
CA ALA A 87 -12.37 -5.53 14.45
C ALA A 87 -12.18 -4.98 15.85
N SER A 88 -11.14 -4.16 16.04
CA SER A 88 -10.92 -3.36 17.24
C SER A 88 -10.58 -1.94 16.85
N ALA A 89 -10.70 -1.02 17.81
CA ALA A 89 -10.35 0.38 17.56
C ALA A 89 -9.69 1.00 18.79
N GLU A 90 -8.76 1.90 18.52
CA GLU A 90 -8.13 2.77 19.50
C GLU A 90 -8.18 4.20 18.96
N GLY A 91 -9.13 4.99 19.47
CA GLY A 91 -9.47 6.29 18.88
C GLY A 91 -9.98 6.13 17.44
N ASN A 92 -9.28 6.78 16.49
CA ASN A 92 -9.61 6.70 15.07
C ASN A 92 -8.79 5.64 14.31
N THR A 93 -7.96 4.87 15.00
CA THR A 93 -7.23 3.75 14.40
C THR A 93 -8.05 2.48 14.55
N ILE A 94 -8.48 1.89 13.44
CA ILE A 94 -9.25 0.66 13.38
C ILE A 94 -8.35 -0.46 12.91
N ASN A 95 -8.32 -1.57 13.65
CA ASN A 95 -7.52 -2.74 13.33
C ASN A 95 -8.45 -3.92 13.02
N ILE A 96 -8.28 -4.50 11.85
CA ILE A 96 -8.96 -5.71 11.40
C ILE A 96 -7.97 -6.86 11.46
N MET A 97 -8.35 -7.91 12.17
CA MET A 97 -7.50 -9.08 12.39
C MET A 97 -8.15 -10.30 11.77
N GLU A 98 -7.43 -10.97 10.87
CA GLU A 98 -7.83 -12.26 10.32
C GLU A 98 -7.24 -13.40 11.14
N THR A 99 -8.02 -14.45 11.37
CA THR A 99 -7.56 -15.62 12.12
C THR A 99 -8.10 -16.90 11.50
N ASN A 100 -7.23 -17.88 11.27
CA ASN A 100 -7.65 -19.22 10.91
C ASN A 100 -8.09 -20.00 12.18
N ARG A 101 -9.35 -20.44 12.20
CA ARG A 101 -9.93 -21.34 13.22
C ARG A 101 -10.09 -22.78 12.73
N GLY A 102 -9.76 -23.04 11.47
CA GLY A 102 -9.78 -24.35 10.83
C GLY A 102 -8.46 -25.11 11.03
N ASP A 103 -8.29 -26.13 10.21
CA ASP A 103 -7.08 -26.93 10.18
C ASP A 103 -6.04 -26.34 9.23
N VAL A 104 -4.89 -27.00 9.13
CA VAL A 104 -3.85 -26.72 8.14
C VAL A 104 -3.72 -27.95 7.24
N CYS A 105 -3.74 -27.72 5.93
CA CYS A 105 -3.71 -28.74 4.89
C CYS A 105 -2.88 -28.24 3.71
N ARG A 106 -2.61 -29.13 2.76
CA ARG A 106 -1.59 -28.92 1.73
C ARG A 106 -2.03 -28.01 0.58
N CYS A 107 -3.32 -27.91 0.30
CA CYS A 107 -3.78 -27.14 -0.85
C CYS A 107 -3.93 -25.65 -0.50
N ILE A 108 -3.62 -24.79 -1.46
CA ILE A 108 -3.78 -23.34 -1.38
C ILE A 108 -5.01 -22.94 -2.19
N CYS A 109 -5.76 -21.98 -1.66
CA CYS A 109 -6.98 -21.46 -2.23
C CYS A 109 -7.01 -19.94 -2.16
N SER A 110 -7.76 -19.34 -3.09
CA SER A 110 -8.13 -17.94 -3.03
C SER A 110 -9.46 -17.80 -2.30
N TYR A 111 -9.50 -16.93 -1.29
CA TYR A 111 -10.71 -16.60 -0.54
C TYR A 111 -11.07 -15.14 -0.78
N PRO A 112 -12.18 -14.84 -1.48
CA PRO A 112 -12.69 -13.48 -1.50
C PRO A 112 -13.23 -13.12 -0.12
N ILE A 113 -12.74 -12.03 0.45
CA ILE A 113 -13.15 -11.54 1.77
C ILE A 113 -13.69 -10.12 1.60
N SER A 114 -14.89 -9.89 2.15
CA SER A 114 -15.49 -8.56 2.25
C SER A 114 -15.84 -8.27 3.69
N ALA A 115 -15.48 -7.10 4.20
CA ALA A 115 -15.85 -6.64 5.54
C ALA A 115 -16.39 -5.21 5.49
N ARG A 116 -17.29 -4.91 6.43
CA ARG A 116 -17.98 -3.63 6.55
C ARG A 116 -18.02 -3.22 8.02
N LEU A 117 -17.48 -2.03 8.29
CA LEU A 117 -17.61 -1.32 9.56
C LEU A 117 -18.68 -0.26 9.36
N GLY A 118 -19.75 -0.32 10.16
CA GLY A 118 -20.94 0.48 9.90
C GLY A 118 -21.26 1.56 10.95
N ASN A 119 -21.92 2.60 10.45
CA ASN A 119 -22.31 3.82 11.17
C ASN A 119 -21.12 4.46 11.91
N LEU A 120 -20.06 4.77 11.17
CA LEU A 120 -18.98 5.57 11.72
C LEU A 120 -19.41 7.04 11.83
N ALA A 121 -18.91 7.72 12.84
CA ALA A 121 -19.06 9.16 12.92
C ALA A 121 -18.23 9.84 11.81
N ASP A 122 -18.59 11.09 11.47
CA ASP A 122 -17.78 11.91 10.58
C ASP A 122 -16.38 12.10 11.20
N GLY A 123 -15.32 11.82 10.44
CA GLY A 123 -13.93 11.87 10.92
C GLY A 123 -12.92 11.23 9.96
N ASP A 124 -11.64 11.38 10.26
CA ASP A 124 -10.56 10.68 9.56
C ASP A 124 -10.17 9.45 10.37
N TYR A 125 -10.09 8.29 9.70
CA TYR A 125 -9.77 7.00 10.30
C TYR A 125 -8.54 6.39 9.64
N THR A 126 -7.67 5.76 10.43
CA THR A 126 -6.62 4.89 9.91
C THR A 126 -7.08 3.45 10.04
N VAL A 127 -7.20 2.72 8.94
CA VAL A 127 -7.65 1.33 8.94
C VAL A 127 -6.47 0.44 8.62
N ASN A 128 -6.13 -0.45 9.55
CA ASN A 128 -5.09 -1.45 9.41
C ASN A 128 -5.74 -2.82 9.25
N VAL A 129 -5.25 -3.62 8.32
CA VAL A 129 -5.70 -5.01 8.14
C VAL A 129 -4.51 -5.93 8.28
N TYR A 130 -4.64 -6.87 9.21
CA TYR A 130 -3.62 -7.84 9.54
C TYR A 130 -4.03 -9.22 9.01
N GLY A 131 -3.09 -9.89 8.35
CA GLY A 131 -3.32 -11.15 7.67
C GLY A 131 -3.58 -12.32 8.60
N ILE A 132 -3.90 -13.45 7.98
CA ILE A 132 -4.43 -14.64 8.65
C ILE A 132 -3.44 -15.20 9.68
N ALA A 133 -3.69 -14.91 10.96
CA ALA A 133 -2.96 -15.48 12.07
C ALA A 133 -3.42 -16.92 12.35
N TYR A 134 -2.50 -17.79 12.76
CA TYR A 134 -2.83 -19.17 13.14
C TYR A 134 -2.03 -19.63 14.37
N ARG A 135 -2.75 -19.79 15.49
CA ARG A 135 -2.20 -20.20 16.80
C ARG A 135 -0.93 -19.41 17.12
N ASP A 136 0.09 -20.09 17.64
CA ASP A 136 1.40 -19.50 17.94
C ASP A 136 2.40 -19.68 16.80
N VAL A 137 1.96 -20.17 15.63
CA VAL A 137 2.82 -20.54 14.51
C VAL A 137 3.00 -19.37 13.54
N HIS A 138 1.92 -18.65 13.23
CA HIS A 138 1.95 -17.48 12.36
C HIS A 138 1.45 -16.24 13.11
N ARG A 139 2.36 -15.29 13.31
CA ARG A 139 2.02 -13.97 13.86
C ARG A 139 1.27 -13.16 12.80
N PRO A 140 0.33 -12.29 13.20
CA PRO A 140 -0.33 -11.41 12.24
C PRO A 140 0.65 -10.43 11.62
N GLU A 141 0.62 -10.31 10.30
CA GLU A 141 1.40 -9.34 9.52
C GLU A 141 0.48 -8.27 8.96
N LEU A 142 0.94 -7.01 8.92
CA LEU A 142 0.15 -5.91 8.37
C LEU A 142 0.09 -6.06 6.83
N LEU A 143 -1.08 -6.42 6.30
CA LEU A 143 -1.30 -6.56 4.85
C LEU A 143 -1.55 -5.22 4.18
N GLY A 144 -2.24 -4.31 4.87
CA GLY A 144 -2.58 -3.00 4.33
C GLY A 144 -2.93 -2.00 5.42
N SER A 145 -2.63 -0.73 5.16
CA SER A 145 -3.05 0.40 5.98
C SER A 145 -3.52 1.54 5.09
N ARG A 146 -4.67 2.14 5.40
CA ARG A 146 -5.20 3.28 4.66
C ARG A 146 -5.89 4.28 5.56
N GLU A 147 -5.64 5.56 5.30
CA GLU A 147 -6.45 6.65 5.83
C GLU A 147 -7.75 6.78 5.03
N VAL A 148 -8.87 6.75 5.73
CA VAL A 148 -10.22 6.82 5.20
C VAL A 148 -10.96 7.91 5.96
N ARG A 149 -11.36 8.96 5.25
CA ARG A 149 -12.29 9.95 5.80
C ARG A 149 -13.70 9.41 5.70
N ILE A 150 -14.52 9.59 6.73
CA ILE A 150 -15.97 9.42 6.76
C ILE A 150 -16.58 10.81 6.91
N GLY A 151 -17.57 11.15 6.10
CA GLY A 151 -18.23 12.45 6.18
C GLY A 151 -19.62 12.44 5.58
N SER A 152 -20.51 13.26 6.12
CA SER A 152 -21.90 13.52 5.70
C SER A 152 -22.12 13.90 4.21
N LYS A 153 -21.06 13.98 3.40
CA LYS A 153 -21.09 14.22 1.95
C LYS A 153 -20.20 13.27 1.14
N GLN A 154 -19.80 12.14 1.70
CA GLN A 154 -19.01 11.17 0.94
C GLN A 154 -19.94 10.31 0.11
N GLN A 155 -20.25 10.80 -1.08
CA GLN A 155 -20.88 10.00 -2.11
C GLN A 155 -19.90 8.88 -2.47
N ASN A 156 -20.36 7.63 -2.32
CA ASN A 156 -19.69 6.44 -2.83
C ASN A 156 -19.12 6.74 -4.22
N PRO A 157 -17.84 6.48 -4.53
CA PRO A 157 -17.35 6.74 -5.85
C PRO A 157 -18.13 5.86 -6.83
N TYR A 158 -19.01 6.50 -7.60
CA TYR A 158 -19.79 5.83 -8.62
C TYR A 158 -18.92 5.24 -9.75
N VAL A 159 -17.65 5.66 -9.81
CA VAL A 159 -16.60 5.12 -10.68
C VAL A 159 -15.54 4.41 -9.83
N ASN A 160 -15.35 3.12 -10.10
CA ASN A 160 -14.23 2.34 -9.59
C ASN A 160 -13.02 2.47 -10.52
N LEU A 161 -11.86 2.69 -9.93
CA LEU A 161 -10.57 2.62 -10.60
C LEU A 161 -9.96 1.25 -10.31
N ILE A 162 -9.90 0.39 -11.33
CA ILE A 162 -9.49 -1.01 -11.20
C ILE A 162 -8.13 -1.17 -11.85
N LEU A 163 -7.14 -1.60 -11.09
CA LEU A 163 -5.82 -1.98 -11.62
C LEU A 163 -5.86 -3.45 -12.05
N ASP A 164 -5.08 -3.82 -13.06
CA ASP A 164 -4.90 -5.23 -13.43
C ASP A 164 -3.99 -5.99 -12.44
N LYS A 165 -3.08 -5.28 -11.77
CA LYS A 165 -2.17 -5.80 -10.72
C LYS A 165 -1.98 -4.77 -9.61
N THR A 166 -1.46 -5.23 -8.47
CA THR A 166 -1.06 -4.33 -7.36
C THR A 166 0.44 -4.12 -7.27
N ALA A 167 1.23 -4.91 -8.01
CA ALA A 167 2.68 -4.73 -8.13
C ALA A 167 3.13 -4.86 -9.59
N TYR A 168 4.09 -4.04 -9.99
CA TYR A 168 4.64 -3.98 -11.35
C TYR A 168 6.15 -3.91 -11.27
N ASN A 169 6.84 -4.54 -12.22
CA ASN A 169 8.29 -4.34 -12.34
C ASN A 169 8.59 -3.00 -13.01
N ILE A 170 9.76 -2.42 -12.75
CA ILE A 170 10.17 -1.18 -13.43
C ILE A 170 10.11 -1.36 -14.96
N GLY A 171 9.45 -0.42 -15.65
CA GLY A 171 9.22 -0.47 -17.10
C GLY A 171 8.02 -1.29 -17.56
N GLU A 172 7.37 -2.05 -16.66
CA GLU A 172 6.10 -2.73 -16.96
C GLU A 172 4.92 -1.72 -16.98
N PRO A 173 4.10 -1.66 -18.04
CA PRO A 173 2.97 -0.73 -18.06
C PRO A 173 1.94 -1.02 -16.97
N VAL A 174 1.58 0.01 -16.20
CA VAL A 174 0.48 -0.06 -15.22
C VAL A 174 -0.83 0.08 -15.98
N ARG A 175 -1.61 -1.00 -16.07
CA ARG A 175 -2.90 -1.01 -16.79
C ARG A 175 -4.04 -0.87 -15.81
N PHE A 176 -5.03 -0.08 -16.21
CA PHE A 176 -6.20 0.15 -15.37
C PHE A 176 -7.44 0.44 -16.19
N ALA A 177 -8.59 0.20 -15.58
CA ALA A 177 -9.90 0.42 -16.18
C ALA A 177 -10.81 1.20 -15.23
N LEU A 178 -11.70 1.98 -15.82
CA LEU A 178 -12.80 2.63 -15.11
C LEU A 178 -14.05 1.76 -15.22
N SER A 179 -14.66 1.42 -14.09
CA SER A 179 -15.92 0.68 -14.04
C SER A 179 -16.99 1.51 -13.34
N LYS A 180 -18.22 1.54 -13.87
CA LYS A 180 -19.36 2.20 -13.22
C LYS A 180 -20.02 1.25 -12.23
N LYS A 181 -20.40 1.77 -11.06
CA LYS A 181 -21.28 1.05 -10.12
C LYS A 181 -22.76 1.11 -10.52
N SER A 182 -23.19 2.09 -11.33
CA SER A 182 -24.59 2.29 -11.72
C SER A 182 -24.72 2.70 -13.20
N GLU A 183 -25.77 2.18 -13.86
CA GLU A 183 -26.09 2.48 -15.25
C GLU A 183 -26.64 3.91 -15.46
N ALA A 184 -27.06 4.60 -14.39
CA ALA A 184 -27.94 5.76 -14.50
C ALA A 184 -27.25 7.13 -14.58
N THR A 185 -25.92 7.23 -14.53
CA THR A 185 -25.22 8.52 -14.46
C THR A 185 -24.10 8.65 -15.49
N GLU A 186 -24.11 9.76 -16.22
CA GLU A 186 -22.94 10.28 -16.93
C GLU A 186 -22.00 10.91 -15.89
N TYR A 187 -20.70 10.79 -16.14
CA TYR A 187 -19.67 11.40 -15.31
C TYR A 187 -18.91 12.39 -16.17
N TYR A 188 -18.30 13.37 -15.54
CA TYR A 188 -17.55 14.40 -16.21
C TYR A 188 -16.17 14.54 -15.59
N TYR A 189 -15.24 15.14 -16.31
CA TYR A 189 -13.96 15.54 -15.78
C TYR A 189 -13.65 16.96 -16.25
N ARG A 190 -12.92 17.70 -15.42
CA ARG A 190 -12.39 19.01 -15.79
C ARG A 190 -10.90 18.83 -16.07
N PRO A 191 -10.45 18.97 -17.33
CA PRO A 191 -9.04 18.92 -17.65
C PRO A 191 -8.28 19.98 -16.84
N SER A 192 -7.18 19.61 -16.20
CA SER A 192 -6.26 20.60 -15.63
C SER A 192 -5.44 21.24 -16.76
N PRO A 193 -5.04 22.52 -16.66
CA PRO A 193 -4.14 23.13 -17.64
C PRO A 193 -2.88 22.26 -17.83
N GLY A 194 -2.65 21.80 -19.07
CA GLY A 194 -1.53 20.91 -19.40
C GLY A 194 -1.75 19.42 -19.15
N ALA A 195 -2.92 18.99 -18.66
CA ALA A 195 -3.28 17.58 -18.49
C ALA A 195 -4.57 17.25 -19.26
N ILE A 196 -4.41 16.51 -20.36
CA ILE A 196 -5.55 16.04 -21.18
C ILE A 196 -6.27 14.86 -20.48
N LYS A 197 -5.56 14.16 -19.60
CA LYS A 197 -6.05 12.95 -18.93
C LYS A 197 -6.74 13.31 -17.60
N PRO A 198 -7.83 12.64 -17.23
CA PRO A 198 -8.56 12.85 -15.97
C PRO A 198 -7.86 12.22 -14.75
N TRP A 199 -6.74 11.53 -14.96
CA TRP A 199 -6.02 10.80 -13.93
C TRP A 199 -4.61 11.32 -13.73
N GLU A 200 -4.15 11.19 -12.49
CA GLU A 200 -2.83 11.58 -12.01
C GLU A 200 -2.20 10.40 -11.28
N VAL A 201 -0.86 10.31 -11.32
CA VAL A 201 -0.11 9.32 -10.54
C VAL A 201 0.63 10.05 -9.46
N TYR A 202 0.64 9.51 -8.25
CA TYR A 202 1.36 10.03 -7.10
C TYR A 202 2.39 9.00 -6.65
N ASN A 203 3.60 9.46 -6.33
CA ASN A 203 4.63 8.69 -5.65
C ASN A 203 4.55 8.94 -4.13
N TYR A 204 4.66 7.89 -3.31
CA TYR A 204 4.83 8.05 -1.87
C TYR A 204 6.31 8.18 -1.52
N ASP A 205 6.74 9.43 -1.32
CA ASP A 205 8.11 9.74 -0.90
C ASP A 205 8.12 10.42 0.48
N GLN A 206 9.03 9.97 1.34
CA GLN A 206 9.27 10.51 2.70
C GLN A 206 8.02 10.75 3.57
N GLY A 207 6.97 9.94 3.41
CA GLY A 207 5.74 10.10 4.20
C GLY A 207 4.67 10.99 3.57
N SER A 208 4.86 11.42 2.34
CA SER A 208 3.91 12.28 1.61
C SER A 208 3.70 11.81 0.18
N TRP A 209 2.55 12.17 -0.41
CA TRP A 209 2.23 11.85 -1.80
C TRP A 209 2.62 13.02 -2.71
N GLU A 210 3.58 12.80 -3.61
CA GLU A 210 4.00 13.77 -4.62
C GLU A 210 3.35 13.43 -5.98
N GLY A 211 2.63 14.40 -6.56
CA GLY A 211 1.98 14.23 -7.87
C GLY A 211 2.99 14.22 -9.01
N LEU A 212 3.02 13.14 -9.79
CA LEU A 212 3.83 12.99 -10.99
C LEU A 212 3.14 13.62 -12.19
N LYS A 213 3.91 14.34 -13.00
CA LYS A 213 3.44 14.90 -14.28
C LYS A 213 3.48 13.83 -15.38
N THR A 214 2.38 13.10 -15.56
CA THR A 214 2.28 11.98 -16.52
C THR A 214 1.79 12.38 -17.91
N GLY A 215 1.31 13.61 -18.07
CA GLY A 215 0.94 14.21 -19.37
C GLY A 215 2.07 15.04 -19.96
N MET A 216 2.11 15.16 -21.29
CA MET A 216 2.96 16.14 -21.96
C MET A 216 2.52 17.53 -21.51
N LEU A 217 3.43 18.26 -20.86
CA LEU A 217 3.19 19.63 -20.43
C LEU A 217 2.87 20.48 -21.65
N VAL A 218 1.62 20.91 -21.77
CA VAL A 218 1.28 22.10 -22.55
C VAL A 218 1.70 23.30 -21.68
N GLY A 219 2.98 23.60 -21.70
CA GLY A 219 3.61 24.67 -20.94
C GLY A 219 4.68 25.36 -21.79
N CYS A 220 5.16 26.51 -21.35
CA CYS A 220 6.22 27.24 -22.02
C CYS A 220 7.47 26.36 -22.13
N ILE A 221 7.81 25.91 -23.34
CA ILE A 221 9.12 25.32 -23.59
C ILE A 221 10.05 26.50 -23.79
N GLU A 222 10.93 26.72 -22.81
CA GLU A 222 12.02 27.68 -22.89
C GLU A 222 13.25 26.93 -23.41
N GLU A 223 13.70 27.26 -24.61
CA GLU A 223 14.95 26.76 -25.20
C GLU A 223 15.95 27.89 -25.29
N CYS A 224 17.24 27.56 -25.17
CA CYS A 224 18.27 28.51 -25.55
C CYS A 224 18.64 28.33 -27.01
N ASP A 225 18.56 29.43 -27.75
CA ASP A 225 18.98 29.45 -29.13
C ASP A 225 20.52 29.43 -29.25
N SER A 226 21.00 29.43 -30.49
CA SER A 226 22.44 29.44 -30.79
C SER A 226 23.15 30.72 -30.34
N GLU A 227 22.42 31.79 -30.05
CA GLU A 227 22.96 33.06 -29.54
C GLU A 227 22.91 33.10 -28.00
N GLY A 228 22.31 32.10 -27.37
CA GLY A 228 22.11 31.98 -25.93
C GLY A 228 21.02 32.92 -25.41
N GLU A 229 20.08 33.32 -26.27
CA GLU A 229 18.83 33.95 -25.88
C GLU A 229 17.79 32.88 -25.55
N LEU A 230 17.03 33.12 -24.48
CA LEU A 230 15.97 32.23 -24.04
C LEU A 230 14.72 32.49 -24.88
N ILE A 231 14.34 31.52 -25.71
CA ILE A 231 13.12 31.58 -26.54
C ILE A 231 12.08 30.67 -25.91
N GLY A 232 10.94 31.24 -25.52
CA GLY A 232 9.81 30.52 -24.92
C GLY A 232 8.61 30.45 -25.87
N MET A 233 8.11 29.25 -26.17
CA MET A 233 6.78 29.08 -26.77
C MET A 233 5.79 28.59 -25.72
N CYS A 234 4.94 29.50 -25.23
CA CYS A 234 3.82 29.17 -24.36
C CYS A 234 2.58 28.89 -25.23
N VAL A 235 2.06 27.67 -25.15
CA VAL A 235 0.70 27.40 -25.59
C VAL A 235 -0.16 27.39 -24.34
N GLU A 236 -1.03 28.39 -24.17
CA GLU A 236 -2.09 28.31 -23.16
C GLU A 236 -3.22 27.48 -23.75
N PRO A 237 -3.50 26.26 -23.26
CA PRO A 237 -4.69 25.55 -23.69
C PRO A 237 -5.91 26.28 -23.11
N ALA A 238 -6.70 26.90 -23.98
CA ALA A 238 -8.00 27.43 -23.60
C ALA A 238 -8.96 26.27 -23.32
N LEU A 239 -9.11 25.85 -22.06
CA LEU A 239 -10.10 24.81 -21.71
C LEU A 239 -10.69 25.02 -20.30
N PRO A 240 -11.89 25.61 -20.18
CA PRO A 240 -12.65 25.59 -18.93
C PRO A 240 -13.86 24.65 -18.96
N GLU A 241 -14.17 24.00 -20.08
CA GLU A 241 -15.41 23.23 -20.20
C GLU A 241 -15.28 21.84 -19.54
N CYS A 242 -16.31 21.50 -18.76
CA CYS A 242 -16.49 20.19 -18.17
C CYS A 242 -16.77 19.18 -19.29
N LEU A 243 -15.98 18.11 -19.39
CA LEU A 243 -16.09 17.15 -20.49
C LEU A 243 -16.66 15.82 -20.00
N PRO A 244 -17.51 15.13 -20.77
CA PRO A 244 -17.97 13.80 -20.42
C PRO A 244 -16.80 12.82 -20.25
N LEU A 245 -16.71 12.22 -19.07
CA LEU A 245 -15.78 11.14 -18.75
C LEU A 245 -16.28 9.86 -19.40
N LYS A 246 -15.68 9.51 -20.53
CA LYS A 246 -15.88 8.19 -21.14
C LYS A 246 -15.20 7.15 -20.24
N LEU A 247 -15.82 5.98 -20.09
CA LEU A 247 -15.13 4.84 -19.50
C LEU A 247 -14.15 4.30 -20.53
N TYR A 248 -12.92 4.06 -20.10
CA TYR A 248 -11.89 3.44 -20.94
C TYR A 248 -10.92 2.64 -20.07
N SER A 249 -10.19 1.74 -20.72
CA SER A 249 -8.95 1.20 -20.20
C SER A 249 -7.80 2.11 -20.61
N SER A 250 -6.86 2.37 -19.71
CA SER A 250 -5.64 3.11 -19.99
C SER A 250 -4.42 2.36 -19.49
N GLU A 251 -3.27 2.86 -19.88
CA GLU A 251 -1.99 2.40 -19.36
C GLU A 251 -1.08 3.59 -19.04
N TRP A 252 -0.24 3.42 -18.02
CA TRP A 252 0.85 4.31 -17.70
C TRP A 252 2.18 3.55 -17.81
N ASN A 253 3.03 3.97 -18.74
CA ASN A 253 4.32 3.32 -19.02
C ASN A 253 5.41 3.64 -18.00
N GLN A 254 5.02 3.99 -16.76
CA GLN A 254 5.94 4.36 -15.68
C GLN A 254 6.90 5.51 -16.03
N LYS A 255 6.44 6.47 -16.83
CA LYS A 255 7.23 7.65 -17.19
C LYS A 255 6.53 8.93 -16.76
N HIS A 256 7.31 9.90 -16.32
CA HIS A 256 6.80 11.21 -15.92
C HIS A 256 7.82 12.31 -16.21
N TRP A 257 7.34 13.55 -16.27
CA TRP A 257 8.19 14.72 -16.49
C TRP A 257 8.70 15.27 -15.17
N LYS A 258 10.02 15.34 -15.00
CA LYS A 258 10.69 15.95 -13.85
C LYS A 258 11.27 17.31 -14.25
N ALA A 259 11.04 18.32 -13.41
CA ALA A 259 11.64 19.64 -13.57
C ALA A 259 13.13 19.55 -13.23
N ILE A 260 13.99 20.00 -14.16
CA ILE A 260 15.44 20.02 -14.01
C ILE A 260 15.91 21.48 -14.19
N PRO A 261 16.55 22.08 -13.18
CA PRO A 261 17.18 23.38 -13.32
C PRO A 261 18.24 23.31 -14.42
N SER A 262 18.17 24.23 -15.37
CA SER A 262 19.13 24.38 -16.47
C SER A 262 19.66 25.81 -16.48
N GLU A 263 20.89 26.00 -16.93
CA GLU A 263 21.49 27.33 -17.04
C GLU A 263 21.78 27.68 -18.49
N CYS A 264 21.53 28.94 -18.84
CA CYS A 264 21.92 29.51 -20.11
C CYS A 264 22.33 30.98 -19.93
N ASN A 265 23.56 31.31 -20.33
CA ASN A 265 24.13 32.66 -20.18
C ASN A 265 23.97 33.24 -18.77
N GLY A 266 24.12 32.41 -17.73
CA GLY A 266 23.99 32.82 -16.33
C GLY A 266 22.56 33.05 -15.85
N LYS A 267 21.54 32.75 -16.65
CA LYS A 267 20.14 32.68 -16.24
C LYS A 267 19.74 31.23 -16.02
N THR A 268 19.10 30.94 -14.90
CA THR A 268 18.52 29.63 -14.61
C THR A 268 17.09 29.56 -15.16
N TYR A 269 16.76 28.48 -15.84
CA TYR A 269 15.41 28.17 -16.32
C TYR A 269 15.04 26.73 -15.96
N THR A 270 13.75 26.38 -16.10
CA THR A 270 13.27 25.02 -15.79
C THR A 270 13.09 24.24 -17.07
N ASN A 271 13.96 23.27 -17.30
CA ASN A 271 13.75 22.27 -18.34
C ASN A 271 12.94 21.10 -17.77
N TYR A 272 12.23 20.36 -18.62
CA TYR A 272 11.52 19.16 -18.24
C TYR A 272 12.10 17.97 -18.99
N GLN A 273 12.51 16.95 -18.25
CA GLN A 273 12.98 15.69 -18.82
C GLN A 273 12.00 14.58 -18.47
N GLU A 274 11.71 13.73 -19.46
CA GLU A 274 10.99 12.49 -19.22
C GLU A 274 11.94 11.52 -18.49
N VAL A 275 11.53 11.10 -17.29
CA VAL A 275 12.26 10.15 -16.44
C VAL A 275 11.36 8.95 -16.13
N SER A 276 11.99 7.81 -15.86
CA SER A 276 11.28 6.61 -15.39
C SER A 276 10.86 6.76 -13.93
N ALA A 277 9.79 6.08 -13.54
CA ALA A 277 9.42 5.89 -12.15
C ALA A 277 10.50 5.06 -11.43
N GLU A 278 10.66 5.32 -10.14
CA GLU A 278 11.58 4.60 -9.28
C GLU A 278 10.83 3.47 -8.56
N PRO A 279 11.53 2.49 -7.97
CA PRO A 279 10.87 1.52 -7.11
C PRO A 279 10.22 2.20 -5.89
N GLY A 280 8.99 1.82 -5.56
CA GLY A 280 8.27 2.41 -4.45
C GLY A 280 6.76 2.22 -4.51
N ARG A 281 6.06 2.90 -3.60
CA ARG A 281 4.59 2.86 -3.52
C ARG A 281 4.01 4.02 -4.29
N TYR A 282 3.02 3.72 -5.12
CA TYR A 282 2.35 4.66 -5.98
C TYR A 282 0.83 4.63 -5.75
N ARG A 283 0.18 5.70 -6.21
CA ARG A 283 -1.27 5.83 -6.21
C ARG A 283 -1.72 6.45 -7.50
N LEU A 284 -2.66 5.79 -8.16
CA LEU A 284 -3.40 6.37 -9.27
C LEU A 284 -4.64 7.06 -8.71
N ARG A 285 -4.89 8.30 -9.11
CA ARG A 285 -6.02 9.12 -8.67
C ARG A 285 -6.78 9.63 -9.88
N LEU A 286 -8.08 9.42 -9.89
CA LEU A 286 -9.02 9.96 -10.87
C LEU A 286 -9.89 11.01 -10.18
N GLU A 287 -9.88 12.23 -10.71
CA GLU A 287 -10.83 13.26 -10.32
C GLU A 287 -11.95 13.33 -11.35
N TYR A 288 -13.20 13.23 -10.89
CA TYR A 288 -14.37 13.29 -11.76
C TYR A 288 -15.51 14.01 -11.07
N TYR A 289 -16.57 14.29 -11.82
CA TYR A 289 -17.72 15.06 -11.38
C TYR A 289 -19.01 14.32 -11.77
N THR A 290 -20.03 14.46 -10.94
CA THR A 290 -21.35 13.82 -11.15
C THR A 290 -22.37 14.75 -11.81
N ASP A 291 -21.96 15.95 -12.20
CA ASP A 291 -22.78 16.97 -12.85
C ASP A 291 -22.02 17.66 -14.00
N GLU A 292 -22.78 18.11 -15.00
CA GLU A 292 -22.29 18.79 -16.21
C GLU A 292 -21.54 20.10 -15.93
N ASP A 293 -21.81 20.75 -14.79
CA ASP A 293 -21.16 22.00 -14.39
C ASP A 293 -19.84 21.76 -13.63
N CYS A 294 -19.46 20.50 -13.41
CA CYS A 294 -18.29 20.10 -12.63
C CYS A 294 -18.27 20.75 -11.22
N THR A 295 -19.39 20.69 -10.50
CA THR A 295 -19.53 21.26 -9.15
C THR A 295 -19.45 20.20 -8.03
N GLN A 296 -19.87 18.98 -8.30
CA GLN A 296 -19.90 17.85 -7.39
C GLN A 296 -18.70 16.93 -7.67
N LYS A 297 -17.54 17.36 -7.17
CA LYS A 297 -16.28 16.63 -7.31
C LYS A 297 -16.30 15.32 -6.53
N GLN A 298 -15.86 14.26 -7.19
CA GLN A 298 -15.60 12.94 -6.65
C GLN A 298 -14.17 12.51 -6.96
N ILE A 299 -13.65 11.58 -6.16
CA ILE A 299 -12.29 11.05 -6.32
C ILE A 299 -12.35 9.52 -6.26
N ALA A 300 -11.71 8.87 -7.22
CA ALA A 300 -11.42 7.43 -7.17
C ALA A 300 -9.91 7.22 -7.12
N GLU A 301 -9.43 6.29 -6.29
CA GLU A 301 -8.00 6.04 -6.12
C GLU A 301 -7.70 4.55 -6.05
N ALA A 302 -6.55 4.15 -6.57
CA ALA A 302 -6.01 2.81 -6.46
C ALA A 302 -4.50 2.87 -6.16
N GLY A 303 -4.07 2.14 -5.13
CA GLY A 303 -2.66 2.03 -4.76
C GLY A 303 -1.98 0.85 -5.44
N PHE A 304 -0.69 0.98 -5.76
CA PHE A 304 0.14 -0.08 -6.31
C PHE A 304 1.62 0.12 -5.94
N GLU A 305 2.44 -0.88 -6.23
CA GLU A 305 3.89 -0.85 -6.02
C GLU A 305 4.63 -1.00 -7.35
N ILE A 306 5.71 -0.25 -7.53
CA ILE A 306 6.72 -0.53 -8.55
C ILE A 306 7.90 -1.18 -7.85
N LYS A 307 8.22 -2.41 -8.23
CA LYS A 307 9.39 -3.13 -7.75
C LYS A 307 10.61 -2.72 -8.55
N ALA A 308 11.77 -2.79 -7.91
CA ALA A 308 13.02 -2.75 -8.66
C ALA A 308 12.97 -3.80 -9.76
N SER A 309 13.57 -3.49 -10.91
CA SER A 309 13.98 -4.57 -11.80
C SER A 309 14.80 -5.50 -10.92
N ASP A 310 14.31 -6.71 -10.68
CA ASP A 310 15.16 -7.80 -10.27
C ASP A 310 16.16 -7.99 -11.42
N ASP A 311 17.22 -7.18 -11.43
CA ASP A 311 18.31 -7.19 -12.42
C ASP A 311 19.13 -8.49 -12.32
N HIS A 312 18.61 -9.48 -11.61
CA HIS A 312 19.06 -10.86 -11.59
C HIS A 312 18.85 -11.59 -12.93
N ASP A 313 18.13 -11.02 -13.90
CA ASP A 313 17.87 -11.67 -15.18
C ASP A 313 18.45 -10.94 -16.40
N LYS A 314 19.68 -10.44 -16.30
CA LYS A 314 20.43 -9.98 -17.50
C LYS A 314 21.69 -10.76 -17.83
N THR A 315 22.06 -11.75 -17.02
CA THR A 315 23.07 -12.76 -17.40
C THR A 315 22.51 -14.18 -17.47
N GLY A 316 21.26 -14.42 -17.03
CA GLY A 316 20.65 -15.76 -17.02
C GLY A 316 21.40 -16.79 -16.17
N ALA A 317 22.39 -16.34 -15.39
CA ALA A 317 23.18 -17.16 -14.49
C ALA A 317 22.72 -16.90 -13.05
N GLU A 318 22.15 -17.92 -12.44
CA GLU A 318 21.74 -18.02 -11.04
C GLU A 318 22.94 -18.07 -10.06
N CYS A 319 24.11 -18.48 -10.54
CA CYS A 319 25.33 -18.66 -9.76
C CYS A 319 26.60 -18.49 -10.61
N GLU A 320 27.75 -18.22 -9.99
CA GLU A 320 29.07 -18.25 -10.64
C GLU A 320 29.94 -19.39 -10.09
N ILE A 321 29.80 -19.73 -8.81
CA ILE A 321 30.54 -20.78 -8.11
C ILE A 321 29.62 -21.59 -7.20
N ASP A 322 30.02 -22.82 -6.84
CA ASP A 322 29.19 -23.74 -6.02
C ASP A 322 28.71 -23.13 -4.70
N THR A 323 29.50 -22.23 -4.10
CA THR A 323 29.12 -21.57 -2.84
C THR A 323 27.99 -20.57 -2.99
N ASP A 324 27.64 -20.16 -4.21
CA ASP A 324 26.48 -19.32 -4.50
C ASP A 324 25.19 -20.14 -4.44
N CYS A 325 25.30 -21.46 -4.49
CA CYS A 325 24.19 -22.38 -4.37
C CYS A 325 24.03 -22.90 -2.93
N THR A 326 22.81 -23.25 -2.56
CA THR A 326 22.53 -23.88 -1.27
C THR A 326 21.35 -24.82 -1.36
N THR A 327 21.33 -25.80 -0.45
CA THR A 327 20.15 -26.62 -0.23
C THR A 327 19.09 -25.83 0.53
N ALA A 328 17.84 -25.99 0.12
CA ALA A 328 16.68 -25.32 0.68
C ALA A 328 15.45 -26.23 0.64
N GLY A 329 14.32 -25.72 1.10
CA GLY A 329 13.09 -26.52 1.24
C GLY A 329 13.03 -27.25 2.58
N CYS A 330 11.81 -27.59 3.01
CA CYS A 330 11.57 -28.14 4.34
C CYS A 330 12.18 -29.54 4.52
N SER A 331 12.33 -30.29 3.43
CA SER A 331 12.95 -31.60 3.38
C SER A 331 14.37 -31.58 2.81
N GLY A 332 14.91 -30.40 2.49
CA GLY A 332 16.20 -30.25 1.80
C GLY A 332 16.13 -30.68 0.34
N GLU A 333 14.96 -30.61 -0.28
CA GLU A 333 14.66 -31.12 -1.61
C GLU A 333 14.97 -30.15 -2.75
N LEU A 334 15.29 -28.89 -2.43
CA LEU A 334 15.62 -27.88 -3.43
C LEU A 334 17.12 -27.54 -3.42
N CYS A 335 17.65 -27.31 -4.60
CA CYS A 335 18.97 -26.71 -4.82
C CYS A 335 18.77 -25.44 -5.65
N LEU A 336 19.15 -24.30 -5.09
CA LEU A 336 18.84 -22.98 -5.65
C LEU A 336 19.83 -21.92 -5.13
N PRO A 337 19.82 -20.70 -5.69
CA PRO A 337 20.71 -19.62 -5.24
C PRO A 337 20.57 -19.30 -3.76
N ARG A 338 21.69 -19.08 -3.10
CA ARG A 338 21.77 -18.90 -1.64
C ARG A 338 20.95 -17.73 -1.15
N ASP A 339 20.91 -16.64 -1.90
CA ASP A 339 20.10 -15.45 -1.63
C ASP A 339 18.60 -15.73 -1.75
N LYS A 340 18.18 -16.67 -2.62
CA LYS A 340 16.78 -17.07 -2.80
C LYS A 340 16.29 -18.15 -1.83
N ALA A 341 17.20 -18.84 -1.13
CA ALA A 341 16.84 -19.93 -0.22
C ALA A 341 15.91 -19.50 0.92
N GLY A 342 16.06 -18.26 1.41
CA GLY A 342 15.21 -17.71 2.46
C GLY A 342 13.86 -17.17 1.99
N GLU A 343 13.72 -16.93 0.68
CA GLU A 343 12.49 -16.37 0.08
C GLU A 343 11.48 -17.47 -0.30
N ILE A 344 11.95 -18.72 -0.43
CA ILE A 344 11.13 -19.82 -0.92
C ILE A 344 10.52 -20.59 0.26
N THR A 345 9.19 -20.67 0.25
CA THR A 345 8.43 -21.56 1.14
C THR A 345 7.99 -22.80 0.37
N THR A 346 8.40 -23.96 0.85
CA THR A 346 7.96 -25.26 0.33
C THR A 346 6.91 -25.87 1.23
N ALA A 347 6.04 -26.72 0.67
CA ALA A 347 5.20 -27.56 1.49
C ALA A 347 6.10 -28.59 2.20
N CYS A 348 5.99 -28.71 3.53
CA CYS A 348 6.69 -29.72 4.32
C CYS A 348 6.14 -31.13 4.06
N ILE A 349 6.40 -31.64 2.86
CA ILE A 349 6.05 -32.98 2.42
C ILE A 349 7.36 -33.77 2.41
N TRP A 350 7.35 -34.94 3.04
CA TRP A 350 8.49 -35.86 3.03
C TRP A 350 8.18 -37.06 2.16
N TYR A 351 9.09 -37.39 1.24
CA TYR A 351 9.10 -38.68 0.53
C TYR A 351 10.39 -39.42 0.90
N ASP A 352 10.34 -40.75 0.94
CA ASP A 352 11.52 -41.55 1.33
C ASP A 352 12.74 -41.32 0.42
N TRP A 353 12.50 -41.03 -0.86
CA TRP A 353 13.55 -40.70 -1.81
C TRP A 353 14.23 -39.34 -1.57
N TYR A 354 13.61 -38.41 -0.80
CA TYR A 354 14.28 -37.18 -0.37
C TYR A 354 15.49 -37.46 0.53
N GLY A 355 15.52 -38.63 1.19
CA GLY A 355 16.71 -39.07 1.93
C GLY A 355 17.97 -39.13 1.06
N CYS A 356 17.82 -39.37 -0.26
CA CYS A 356 18.93 -39.42 -1.20
C CYS A 356 19.63 -38.06 -1.35
N TYR A 357 18.95 -36.93 -1.11
CA TYR A 357 19.59 -35.61 -1.20
C TYR A 357 20.70 -35.38 -0.18
N ARG A 358 20.84 -36.25 0.83
CA ARG A 358 21.99 -36.24 1.76
C ARG A 358 23.28 -36.76 1.13
N ASP A 359 23.17 -37.49 0.03
CA ASP A 359 24.29 -38.12 -0.68
C ASP A 359 24.81 -37.24 -1.84
N THR A 360 24.30 -36.01 -1.99
CA THR A 360 24.67 -35.03 -3.04
C THR A 360 24.93 -33.65 -2.43
N GLY A 361 25.71 -32.83 -3.14
CA GLY A 361 25.83 -31.38 -2.90
C GLY A 361 24.95 -30.57 -3.85
N CYS A 362 24.77 -29.29 -3.54
CA CYS A 362 24.17 -28.30 -4.44
C CYS A 362 25.31 -27.47 -5.04
N ILE A 363 25.47 -27.52 -6.36
CA ILE A 363 26.62 -26.97 -7.10
C ILE A 363 26.17 -25.98 -8.17
N CYS A 364 27.10 -25.18 -8.68
CA CYS A 364 26.85 -24.29 -9.80
C CYS A 364 27.25 -24.96 -11.11
N ASP A 365 26.26 -25.37 -11.90
CA ASP A 365 26.46 -25.99 -13.21
C ASP A 365 25.94 -25.08 -14.33
N ASN A 366 26.85 -24.61 -15.18
CA ASN A 366 26.54 -23.70 -16.30
C ASN A 366 25.74 -22.46 -15.90
N GLY A 367 26.08 -21.89 -14.74
CA GLY A 367 25.40 -20.73 -14.19
C GLY A 367 24.03 -21.05 -13.60
N LYS A 368 23.71 -22.32 -13.30
CA LYS A 368 22.48 -22.69 -12.61
C LYS A 368 22.77 -23.54 -11.38
N CYS A 369 21.99 -23.36 -10.33
CA CYS A 369 22.14 -24.21 -9.16
C CYS A 369 21.48 -25.57 -9.44
N SER A 370 22.27 -26.65 -9.35
CA SER A 370 21.81 -28.01 -9.59
C SER A 370 22.39 -29.00 -8.58
N TRP A 371 21.73 -30.15 -8.44
CA TRP A 371 22.23 -31.24 -7.60
C TRP A 371 23.43 -31.91 -8.29
N ASP A 372 24.51 -32.12 -7.54
CA ASP A 372 25.68 -32.88 -8.00
C ASP A 372 25.31 -34.36 -8.18
N GLU A 373 25.36 -34.86 -9.42
CA GLU A 373 24.97 -36.24 -9.74
C GLU A 373 26.04 -37.27 -9.30
N THR A 374 26.29 -37.36 -8.00
CA THR A 374 27.23 -38.33 -7.43
C THR A 374 26.75 -39.77 -7.64
N GLU A 375 27.67 -40.73 -7.71
CA GLU A 375 27.33 -42.15 -7.86
C GLU A 375 26.40 -42.63 -6.73
N ALA A 376 26.68 -42.22 -5.49
CA ALA A 376 25.85 -42.55 -4.32
C ALA A 376 24.42 -41.98 -4.43
N PHE A 377 24.28 -40.73 -4.88
CA PHE A 377 22.98 -40.10 -5.11
C PHE A 377 22.20 -40.83 -6.21
N LEU A 378 22.83 -41.11 -7.35
CA LEU A 378 22.21 -41.80 -8.48
C LEU A 378 21.78 -43.24 -8.11
N GLU A 379 22.63 -44.00 -7.42
CA GLU A 379 22.29 -45.33 -6.89
C GLU A 379 21.12 -45.27 -5.90
N CYS A 380 21.08 -44.25 -5.03
CA CYS A 380 19.97 -44.05 -4.12
C CYS A 380 18.66 -43.79 -4.85
N MET A 381 18.67 -42.87 -5.82
CA MET A 381 17.49 -42.49 -6.60
C MET A 381 16.95 -43.66 -7.43
N GLU A 382 17.81 -44.50 -8.00
CA GLU A 382 17.41 -45.64 -8.83
C GLU A 382 16.60 -46.70 -8.06
N ARG A 383 16.88 -46.89 -6.76
CA ARG A 383 16.11 -47.78 -5.87
C ARG A 383 14.62 -47.39 -5.77
N TYR A 384 14.31 -46.11 -5.99
CA TYR A 384 12.95 -45.59 -5.93
C TYR A 384 12.28 -45.45 -7.31
N LYS A 385 12.99 -45.67 -8.43
CA LYS A 385 12.38 -45.65 -9.78
C LYS A 385 11.65 -46.94 -10.16
N THR A 386 11.90 -48.03 -9.43
CA THR A 386 11.44 -49.38 -9.77
C THR A 386 10.30 -49.89 -8.88
N GLY A 387 9.75 -49.05 -8.00
CA GLY A 387 8.59 -49.33 -7.15
C GLY A 387 7.43 -48.40 -7.46
#